data_AF-A0A1F8QLJ1-F1
#
_entry.id   AF-A0A1F8QLJ1-F1
#
_cell.length_a   1.000
_cell.length_b   1.000
_cell.length_c   1.000
_cell.angle_alpha   90.00
_cell.angle_beta   90.00
_cell.angle_gamma   90.00
#
_symmetry.space_group_name_H-M   'P 1'
#
loop_
_entity.id
_entity.type
_entity.pdbx_description
1 polymer ?
#
loop_
_entity_poly.entity_id
_entity_poly.type
_entity_poly.pdbx_seq_one_letter_code
_entity_poly.pdbx_strand_id
1 'polypeptide(L)'
;MATKTQTPEVLEHTNGKEEQNPLLEAVRKVLLAGIGAFALGKEEIEDFVDKLIERGEIAEKDGRKLVREVMDRRKKDAEKAEDEITKRIESVMERMNVPSKADIDALSEKIVALSKKVDELKKS
;
A
#
# COMPACT_ATOMS: atom_id res chain seq x y z
N MET A 1 10.56 54.52 -53.68
CA MET A 1 9.40 53.79 -53.12
C MET A 1 9.30 52.47 -53.87
N ALA A 2 9.74 51.37 -53.25
CA ALA A 2 9.67 50.03 -53.81
C ALA A 2 9.33 49.05 -52.68
N THR A 3 8.41 48.16 -53.03
CA THR A 3 7.71 47.15 -52.23
C THR A 3 8.64 46.06 -51.66
N LYS A 4 8.39 45.64 -50.41
CA LYS A 4 8.36 44.21 -50.08
C LYS A 4 7.47 43.95 -48.86
N THR A 5 6.36 43.28 -49.13
CA THR A 5 5.46 42.60 -48.19
C THR A 5 6.20 41.46 -47.51
N GLN A 6 6.09 41.34 -46.18
CA GLN A 6 6.13 40.05 -45.48
C GLN A 6 5.59 40.20 -44.04
N THR A 7 4.52 39.46 -43.77
CA THR A 7 3.96 39.11 -42.45
C THR A 7 3.75 37.59 -42.50
N PRO A 8 3.70 36.81 -41.40
CA PRO A 8 4.40 36.85 -40.12
C PRO A 8 5.24 35.56 -39.90
N GLU A 9 6.24 35.56 -39.03
CA GLU A 9 6.79 34.31 -38.49
C GLU A 9 6.30 34.15 -37.05
N VAL A 10 5.33 33.26 -36.88
CA VAL A 10 4.85 32.77 -35.59
C VAL A 10 5.97 31.93 -35.00
N LEU A 11 6.53 32.35 -33.87
CA LEU A 11 7.18 31.43 -32.94
C LEU A 11 6.70 31.78 -31.54
N GLU A 12 5.57 31.19 -31.18
CA GLU A 12 5.36 30.74 -29.81
C GLU A 12 6.54 29.84 -29.42
N HIS A 13 7.13 30.08 -28.26
CA HIS A 13 7.27 29.06 -27.23
C HIS A 13 7.60 29.80 -25.93
N THR A 14 6.59 29.88 -25.07
CA THR A 14 6.73 30.27 -23.67
C THR A 14 7.64 29.25 -22.97
N ASN A 15 8.94 29.53 -22.93
CA ASN A 15 9.84 28.77 -22.07
C ASN A 15 9.71 29.34 -20.65
N GLY A 16 8.65 28.90 -19.95
CA GLY A 16 8.51 29.09 -18.52
C GLY A 16 9.69 28.39 -17.85
N LYS A 17 10.62 29.17 -17.31
CA LYS A 17 11.69 28.68 -16.46
C LYS A 17 11.05 28.03 -15.25
N GLU A 18 10.89 26.70 -15.29
CA GLU A 18 10.63 25.92 -14.09
C GLU A 18 11.77 26.20 -13.11
N GLU A 19 11.44 26.83 -11.98
CA GLU A 19 12.25 26.72 -10.79
C GLU A 19 12.37 25.22 -10.50
N GLN A 20 13.46 24.62 -10.96
CA GLN A 20 13.88 23.28 -10.61
C GLN A 20 14.19 23.30 -9.12
N ASN A 21 13.15 23.15 -8.30
CA ASN A 21 13.31 22.95 -6.88
C ASN A 21 13.99 21.59 -6.72
N PRO A 22 15.28 21.53 -6.37
CA PRO A 22 16.04 20.27 -6.35
C PRO A 22 15.43 19.26 -5.37
N LEU A 23 14.70 19.75 -4.36
CA LEU A 23 13.90 18.93 -3.44
C LEU A 23 12.71 18.25 -4.12
N LEU A 24 11.97 18.96 -4.98
CA LEU A 24 10.87 18.35 -5.74
C LEU A 24 11.38 17.32 -6.74
N GLU A 25 12.53 17.57 -7.37
CA GLU A 25 13.16 16.61 -8.27
C GLU A 25 13.65 15.36 -7.52
N ALA A 26 14.24 15.53 -6.33
CA ALA A 26 14.66 14.42 -5.47
C ALA A 26 13.45 13.59 -5.00
N VAL A 27 12.38 14.24 -4.55
CA VAL A 27 11.12 13.57 -4.18
C VAL A 27 10.52 12.83 -5.37
N ARG A 28 10.50 13.44 -6.57
CA ARG A 28 10.04 12.78 -7.80
C ARG A 28 10.89 11.55 -8.15
N LYS A 29 12.22 11.62 -8.02
CA LYS A 29 13.12 10.47 -8.24
C LYS A 29 12.90 9.37 -7.21
N VAL A 30 12.73 9.71 -5.93
CA VAL A 30 12.40 8.75 -4.86
C VAL A 30 11.04 8.11 -5.10
N LEU A 31 10.04 8.88 -5.53
CA LEU A 31 8.71 8.35 -5.87
C LEU A 31 8.77 7.44 -7.11
N LEU A 32 9.47 7.83 -8.18
CA LEU A 32 9.63 6.99 -9.37
C LEU A 32 10.42 5.70 -9.07
N ALA A 33 11.46 5.79 -8.25
CA ALA A 33 12.21 4.61 -7.78
C ALA A 33 11.34 3.72 -6.86
N GLY A 34 10.50 4.33 -6.02
CA GLY A 34 9.53 3.66 -5.17
C GLY A 34 8.42 2.96 -5.98
N ILE A 35 7.94 3.58 -7.06
CA ILE A 35 6.99 2.98 -7.99
C ILE A 35 7.64 1.80 -8.73
N GLY A 36 8.91 1.91 -9.12
CA GLY A 36 9.65 0.78 -9.71
C GLY A 36 9.80 -0.41 -8.76
N ALA A 37 10.06 -0.17 -7.48
CA ALA A 37 10.15 -1.24 -6.47
C ALA A 37 8.77 -1.88 -6.15
N PHE A 38 7.69 -1.10 -6.20
CA PHE A 38 6.32 -1.63 -6.09
C PHE A 38 5.84 -2.35 -7.36
N ALA A 39 6.33 -1.94 -8.54
CA ALA A 39 6.02 -2.59 -9.81
C ALA A 39 6.64 -3.99 -9.94
N LEU A 40 7.63 -4.33 -9.10
CA LEU A 40 8.15 -5.70 -8.97
C LEU A 40 7.11 -6.61 -8.29
N GLY A 41 6.12 -7.00 -9.09
CA GLY A 41 5.14 -8.04 -8.80
C GLY A 41 5.75 -9.44 -8.93
N LYS A 42 4.92 -10.46 -8.68
CA LYS A 42 5.36 -11.86 -8.78
C LYS A 42 5.91 -12.19 -10.18
N GLU A 43 5.18 -11.80 -11.23
CA GLU A 43 5.53 -12.04 -12.63
C GLU A 43 6.86 -11.35 -13.01
N GLU A 44 7.04 -10.08 -12.62
CA GLU A 44 8.26 -9.33 -12.92
C GLU A 44 9.50 -9.91 -12.20
N ILE A 45 9.32 -10.48 -11.00
CA ILE A 45 10.38 -11.17 -10.25
C ILE A 45 10.75 -12.49 -10.94
N GLU A 46 9.75 -13.25 -11.40
CA GLU A 46 9.97 -14.49 -12.18
C GLU A 46 10.72 -14.16 -13.48
N ASP A 47 10.25 -13.19 -14.25
CA ASP A 47 10.89 -12.73 -15.50
C ASP A 47 12.31 -12.21 -15.28
N PHE A 48 12.56 -11.49 -14.19
CA PHE A 48 13.90 -11.00 -13.86
C PHE A 48 14.85 -12.16 -13.55
N VAL A 49 14.40 -13.13 -12.75
CA VAL A 49 15.21 -14.31 -12.40
C VAL A 49 15.45 -15.18 -13.62
N ASP A 50 14.45 -15.37 -14.48
CA ASP A 50 14.59 -16.16 -15.71
C ASP A 50 15.61 -15.53 -16.66
N LYS A 51 15.64 -14.20 -16.80
CA LYS A 51 16.70 -13.50 -17.55
C LYS A 51 18.10 -13.74 -16.97
N LEU A 52 18.24 -13.87 -15.65
CA LEU A 52 19.54 -14.19 -15.02
C LEU A 52 19.96 -15.64 -15.31
N ILE A 53 19.00 -16.57 -15.37
CA ILE A 53 19.23 -17.97 -15.72
C ILE A 53 19.65 -18.08 -17.20
N GLU A 54 18.93 -17.42 -18.11
CA GLU A 54 19.23 -17.41 -19.54
C GLU A 54 20.61 -16.84 -19.85
N ARG A 55 21.02 -15.81 -19.11
CA ARG A 55 22.36 -15.20 -19.23
C ARG A 55 23.46 -16.05 -18.58
N GLY A 56 23.11 -17.15 -17.93
CA GLY A 56 24.04 -18.03 -17.22
C GLY A 56 24.64 -17.40 -15.95
N GLU A 57 24.05 -16.32 -15.44
CA GLU A 57 24.50 -15.63 -14.23
C GLU A 57 24.07 -16.36 -12.96
N ILE A 58 23.01 -17.17 -13.04
CA ILE A 58 22.54 -18.02 -11.93
C ILE A 58 22.15 -19.41 -12.43
N ALA A 59 22.32 -20.42 -11.57
CA ALA A 59 21.82 -21.75 -11.85
C ALA A 59 20.28 -21.77 -11.74
N GLU A 60 19.62 -22.47 -12.66
CA GLU A 60 18.15 -22.58 -12.73
C GLU A 60 17.51 -23.05 -11.40
N LYS A 61 18.18 -23.98 -10.70
CA LYS A 61 17.76 -24.44 -9.37
C LYS A 61 17.80 -23.32 -8.33
N ASP A 62 18.82 -22.49 -8.36
CA ASP A 62 19.03 -21.41 -7.40
C ASP A 62 18.11 -20.21 -7.68
N GLY A 63 17.89 -19.88 -8.96
CA GLY A 63 16.90 -18.89 -9.36
C GLY A 63 15.48 -19.24 -8.89
N ARG A 64 15.02 -20.46 -9.17
CA ARG A 64 13.71 -20.94 -8.68
C ARG A 64 13.59 -20.98 -7.15
N LYS A 65 14.71 -21.17 -6.45
CA LYS A 65 14.75 -21.13 -4.98
C LYS A 65 14.61 -19.69 -4.49
N LEU A 66 15.29 -18.75 -5.15
CA LEU A 66 15.23 -17.32 -4.84
C LEU A 66 13.80 -16.77 -4.98
N VAL A 67 13.11 -17.08 -6.08
CA VAL A 67 11.70 -16.66 -6.28
C VAL A 67 10.83 -17.15 -5.12
N ARG A 68 10.93 -18.45 -4.77
CA ARG A 68 10.16 -19.04 -3.67
C ARG A 68 10.46 -18.38 -2.34
N GLU A 69 11.73 -18.18 -2.01
CA GLU A 69 12.12 -17.56 -0.73
C GLU A 69 11.62 -16.12 -0.61
N VAL A 70 11.68 -15.34 -1.70
CA VAL A 70 11.14 -13.98 -1.73
C VAL A 70 9.62 -13.98 -1.53
N MET A 71 8.90 -14.91 -2.17
CA MET A 71 7.45 -15.04 -2.02
C MET A 71 7.04 -15.47 -0.62
N ASP A 72 7.73 -16.44 -0.03
CA ASP A 72 7.46 -16.92 1.33
C ASP A 72 7.74 -15.84 2.38
N ARG A 73 8.83 -15.08 2.22
CA ARG A 73 9.13 -13.92 3.08
C ARG A 73 8.05 -12.86 2.98
N ARG A 74 7.65 -12.48 1.75
CA ARG A 74 6.57 -11.51 1.53
C ARG A 74 5.27 -11.92 2.21
N LYS A 75 4.90 -13.20 2.11
CA LYS A 75 3.70 -13.73 2.79
C LYS A 75 3.79 -13.58 4.31
N LYS A 76 4.92 -13.99 4.89
CA LYS A 76 5.15 -13.89 6.34
C LYS A 76 5.16 -12.44 6.85
N ASP A 77 5.73 -11.54 6.07
CA ASP A 77 5.77 -10.12 6.43
C ASP A 77 4.39 -9.47 6.29
N ALA A 78 3.59 -9.88 5.30
CA ALA A 78 2.19 -9.45 5.17
C ALA A 78 1.34 -9.91 6.37
N GLU A 79 1.44 -11.18 6.78
CA GLU A 79 0.72 -11.69 7.96
C GLU A 79 1.07 -10.90 9.23
N LYS A 80 2.36 -10.59 9.46
CA LYS A 80 2.78 -9.76 10.59
C LYS A 80 2.26 -8.33 10.49
N ALA A 81 2.25 -7.75 9.30
CA ALA A 81 1.75 -6.40 9.09
C ALA A 81 0.24 -6.34 9.37
N GLU A 82 -0.53 -7.34 8.96
CA GLU A 82 -1.95 -7.48 9.27
C GLU A 82 -2.19 -7.53 10.79
N ASP A 83 -1.41 -8.33 11.52
CA ASP A 83 -1.48 -8.40 12.98
C ASP A 83 -1.15 -7.06 13.66
N GLU A 84 -0.09 -6.39 13.21
CA GLU A 84 0.29 -5.09 13.75
C GLU A 84 -0.75 -4.00 13.46
N ILE A 85 -1.32 -3.99 12.26
CA ILE A 85 -2.39 -3.06 11.87
C ILE A 85 -3.62 -3.31 12.73
N THR A 86 -4.02 -4.58 12.92
CA THR A 86 -5.16 -4.95 13.76
C THR A 86 -4.98 -4.43 15.18
N LYS A 87 -3.82 -4.68 15.81
CA LYS A 87 -3.51 -4.17 17.16
C LYS A 87 -3.52 -2.65 17.24
N ARG A 88 -3.02 -1.97 16.22
CA ARG A 88 -3.06 -0.49 16.15
C ARG A 88 -4.48 0.03 16.08
N ILE A 89 -5.33 -0.60 15.27
CA ILE A 89 -6.75 -0.24 15.15
C ILE A 89 -7.47 -0.48 16.48
N GLU A 90 -7.26 -1.63 17.12
CA GLU A 90 -7.81 -1.94 18.44
C GLU A 90 -7.40 -0.87 19.48
N SER A 91 -6.12 -0.52 19.54
CA SER A 91 -5.64 0.53 20.46
C SER A 91 -6.27 1.90 20.18
N VAL A 92 -6.51 2.25 18.91
CA VAL A 92 -7.20 3.50 18.57
C VAL A 92 -8.67 3.44 18.98
N MET A 93 -9.37 2.33 18.77
CA MET A 93 -10.75 2.14 19.20
C MET A 93 -10.89 2.28 20.72
N GLU A 94 -9.99 1.67 21.49
CA GLU A 94 -9.94 1.81 22.95
C GLU A 94 -9.79 3.28 23.38
N ARG A 95 -8.87 4.01 22.74
CA ARG A 95 -8.63 5.44 23.04
C ARG A 95 -9.80 6.33 22.68
N MET A 96 -10.57 5.96 21.67
CA MET A 96 -11.79 6.65 21.25
C MET A 96 -13.04 6.18 22.02
N ASN A 97 -12.87 5.29 23.00
CA ASN A 97 -13.95 4.72 23.81
C ASN A 97 -15.04 4.03 22.96
N VAL A 98 -14.63 3.45 21.82
CA VAL A 98 -15.48 2.71 20.90
C VAL A 98 -15.51 1.25 21.36
N PRO A 99 -16.65 0.71 21.83
CA PRO A 99 -16.74 -0.66 22.27
C PRO A 99 -16.63 -1.65 21.10
N SER A 100 -15.97 -2.78 21.33
CA SER A 100 -15.86 -3.84 20.34
C SER A 100 -17.19 -4.58 20.18
N LYS A 101 -17.35 -5.33 19.08
CA LYS A 101 -18.53 -6.19 18.90
C LYS A 101 -18.65 -7.22 20.04
N ALA A 102 -17.53 -7.78 20.50
CA ALA A 102 -17.51 -8.74 21.59
C ALA A 102 -18.05 -8.14 22.90
N ASP A 103 -17.75 -6.86 23.18
CA ASP A 103 -18.27 -6.16 24.36
C ASP A 103 -19.79 -6.00 24.29
N ILE A 104 -20.32 -5.67 23.10
CA ILE A 104 -21.76 -5.55 22.85
C ILE A 104 -22.47 -6.89 23.02
N ASP A 105 -21.91 -7.96 22.46
CA ASP A 105 -22.48 -9.31 22.56
C ASP A 105 -22.50 -9.78 24.03
N ALA A 106 -21.41 -9.58 24.76
CA ALA A 106 -21.33 -9.91 26.19
C ALA A 106 -22.31 -9.09 27.05
N LEU A 107 -22.55 -7.82 26.70
CA LEU A 107 -23.53 -6.99 27.39
C LEU A 107 -24.97 -7.44 27.08
N SER A 108 -25.24 -7.82 25.83
CA SER A 108 -26.53 -8.35 25.39
C SER A 108 -26.90 -9.63 26.16
N GLU A 109 -25.97 -10.57 26.32
CA GLU A 109 -26.18 -11.78 27.12
C GLU A 109 -26.50 -11.46 28.58
N LYS A 110 -25.76 -10.52 29.19
CA LYS A 110 -26.01 -10.07 30.56
C LYS A 110 -27.40 -9.44 30.70
N ILE A 111 -27.81 -8.63 29.73
CA ILE A 111 -29.15 -8.02 29.69
C ILE A 111 -30.22 -9.10 29.63
N VAL A 112 -30.06 -10.12 28.77
CA VAL A 112 -31.01 -11.25 28.68
C VAL A 112 -31.11 -12.00 30.02
N ALA A 113 -29.98 -12.28 30.67
CA ALA A 113 -29.96 -12.95 31.96
C ALA A 113 -30.61 -12.13 33.08
N LEU A 114 -30.37 -10.81 33.10
CA LEU A 114 -31.01 -9.89 34.04
C LEU A 114 -32.51 -9.79 33.82
N SER A 115 -32.96 -9.65 32.57
CA SER A 115 -34.38 -9.60 32.22
C SER A 115 -35.13 -10.84 32.70
N LYS A 116 -34.55 -12.05 32.53
CA LYS A 116 -35.15 -13.29 33.06
C LYS A 116 -35.31 -13.27 34.58
N LYS A 117 -34.28 -12.84 35.32
CA LYS A 117 -34.35 -12.76 36.79
C LYS A 117 -35.38 -11.74 37.27
N VAL A 118 -35.51 -10.61 36.58
CA VAL A 118 -36.53 -9.59 36.90
C VAL A 118 -37.94 -10.15 36.67
N ASP A 119 -38.16 -10.90 35.59
CA ASP A 119 -39.45 -11.53 35.31
C ASP A 119 -39.80 -12.63 36.32
N GLU A 120 -38.81 -13.40 36.79
CA GLU A 120 -38.98 -14.40 37.87
C GLU A 120 -39.38 -13.74 39.20
N LEU A 121 -38.72 -12.63 39.56
CA LEU A 121 -39.05 -11.88 40.77
C LEU A 121 -40.42 -11.19 40.69
N LYS A 122 -40.86 -10.75 39.51
CA LYS A 122 -42.20 -10.16 39.31
C LYS A 122 -43.34 -11.18 39.37
N LYS A 123 -43.04 -12.47 39.18
CA LYS A 123 -44.02 -13.57 39.22
C LYS A 123 -44.15 -14.21 40.61
N SER A 124 -43.26 -13.89 41.54
CA SER A 124 -43.38 -14.19 42.98
C SER A 124 -44.07 -13.05 43.71
#